data_AF-A0A1V8YF38-F1
#
_entry.id   AF-A0A1V8YF38-F1
#
_cell.length_a   1.000
_cell.length_b   1.000
_cell.length_c   1.000
_cell.angle_alpha   90.00
_cell.angle_beta   90.00
_cell.angle_gamma   90.00
#
_symmetry.space_group_name_H-M   'P 1'
#
loop_
_entity.id
_entity.type
_entity.pdbx_description
1 polymer ?
#
loop_
_entity_poly.entity_id
_entity_poly.type
_entity_poly.pdbx_seq_one_letter_code
_entity_poly.pdbx_strand_id
1 'polypeptide(L)'
;MELLIILLASMILYIGVLAFKTKMMFFSSNMGMSYFTGLKITIYIFIVHLKIAFTAQKSLRFSIFVLKQYFIRYDVPLVIFMEVFKANSTVVEKQPKKSNSIINNFFKSKNSKDEFKDLVTSYCVA
;
A
#
# COMPACT_ATOMS: atom_id res chain seq x y z
N MET A 1 4.39 -19.79 -24.15
CA MET A 1 4.88 -19.80 -22.75
C MET A 1 5.86 -18.67 -22.46
N GLU A 2 6.77 -18.33 -23.38
CA GLU A 2 7.76 -17.25 -23.22
C GLU A 2 7.14 -15.89 -22.86
N LEU A 3 6.06 -15.48 -23.54
CA LEU A 3 5.37 -14.21 -23.26
C LEU A 3 4.81 -14.13 -21.83
N LEU A 4 4.31 -15.24 -21.29
CA LEU A 4 3.77 -15.30 -19.93
C LEU A 4 4.89 -15.22 -18.88
N ILE A 5 6.04 -15.83 -19.16
CA ILE A 5 7.24 -15.74 -18.30
C ILE A 5 7.76 -14.30 -18.26
N ILE A 6 7.84 -13.64 -19.41
CA ILE A 6 8.27 -12.24 -19.52
C ILE A 6 7.29 -11.31 -18.77
N LEU A 7 5.99 -11.55 -18.90
CA LEU A 7 4.96 -10.80 -18.17
C LEU A 7 5.12 -10.97 -16.65
N LEU A 8 5.30 -12.20 -16.17
CA LEU A 8 5.50 -12.45 -14.74
C LEU A 8 6.79 -11.80 -14.21
N ALA A 9 7.90 -11.92 -14.95
CA ALA A 9 9.17 -11.29 -14.59
C ALA A 9 9.05 -9.76 -14.51
N SER A 10 8.39 -9.13 -15.49
CA SER A 10 8.16 -7.68 -15.50
C SER A 10 7.25 -7.23 -14.34
N MET A 11 6.23 -8.02 -13.97
CA MET A 11 5.41 -7.75 -12.78
C MET A 11 6.22 -7.84 -11.49
N ILE A 12 7.09 -8.84 -11.35
CA ILE A 12 7.96 -8.99 -10.17
C ILE A 12 8.92 -7.79 -10.06
N LEU A 13 9.56 -7.41 -11.16
CA LEU A 13 10.44 -6.23 -11.20
C LEU A 13 9.69 -4.95 -10.83
N TYR A 14 8.48 -4.78 -11.37
CA TYR A 14 7.64 -3.63 -11.06
C TYR A 14 7.27 -3.57 -9.56
N ILE A 15 6.88 -4.70 -8.96
CA ILE A 15 6.63 -4.77 -7.51
C ILE A 15 7.89 -4.42 -6.71
N GLY A 16 9.08 -4.84 -7.17
CA GLY A 16 10.35 -4.45 -6.57
C GLY A 16 10.61 -2.95 -6.60
N VAL A 17 10.32 -2.30 -7.73
CA VAL A 17 10.41 -0.84 -7.88
C VAL A 17 9.44 -0.14 -6.90
N LEU A 18 8.21 -0.62 -6.79
CA LEU A 18 7.23 -0.08 -5.82
C LEU A 18 7.67 -0.25 -4.37
N ALA A 19 8.28 -1.39 -4.02
CA ALA A 19 8.83 -1.62 -2.68
C ALA A 19 9.97 -0.66 -2.36
N PHE A 20 10.87 -0.41 -3.32
CA PHE A 20 11.93 0.59 -3.19
C PHE A 20 11.34 2.01 -3.01
N LYS A 21 10.35 2.37 -3.83
CA LYS A 21 9.65 3.66 -3.73
C LYS A 21 8.98 3.86 -2.37
N THR A 22 8.30 2.83 -1.87
CA THR A 22 7.71 2.79 -0.52
C THR A 22 8.79 3.03 0.55
N LYS A 23 9.92 2.31 0.47
CA LYS A 23 11.06 2.53 1.39
C LYS A 23 11.56 3.97 1.36
N MET A 24 11.72 4.56 0.17
CA MET A 24 12.21 5.94 0.02
C MET A 24 11.24 6.96 0.62
N MET A 25 9.92 6.73 0.52
CA MET A 25 8.91 7.60 1.11
C MET A 25 8.88 7.56 2.64
N PHE A 26 9.13 6.40 3.24
CA PHE A 26 9.30 6.29 4.69
C PHE A 26 10.63 6.92 5.14
N PHE A 27 11.70 6.74 4.36
CA PHE A 27 13.00 7.36 4.65
C PHE A 27 12.92 8.89 4.62
N SER A 28 12.24 9.48 3.64
CA SER A 28 12.02 10.95 3.58
C SER A 28 11.18 11.48 4.74
N SER A 29 10.42 10.62 5.41
CA SER A 29 9.65 10.94 6.63
C SER A 29 10.43 10.64 7.92
N ASN A 30 11.76 10.52 7.88
CA ASN A 30 12.63 10.16 9.02
C ASN A 30 12.34 8.79 9.66
N MET A 31 11.62 7.91 8.95
CA MET A 31 11.28 6.57 9.43
C MET A 31 12.12 5.54 8.68
N GLY A 32 13.23 5.11 9.29
CA GLY A 32 14.10 4.09 8.69
C GLY A 32 13.38 2.75 8.57
N MET A 33 13.10 2.28 7.35
CA MET A 33 12.34 1.06 7.10
C MET A 33 13.16 0.04 6.28
N SER A 34 12.99 -1.25 6.59
CA SER A 34 13.59 -2.32 5.80
C SER A 34 12.91 -2.49 4.44
N TYR A 35 13.66 -2.98 3.44
CA TYR A 35 13.09 -3.28 2.12
C TYR A 35 11.95 -4.30 2.19
N PHE A 36 12.11 -5.35 3.01
CA PHE A 36 11.06 -6.37 3.23
C PHE A 36 9.77 -5.77 3.82
N THR A 37 9.89 -4.78 4.69
CA THR A 37 8.72 -4.07 5.22
C THR A 37 8.04 -3.23 4.13
N GLY A 38 8.82 -2.56 3.27
CA GLY A 38 8.28 -1.85 2.10
C GLY A 38 7.56 -2.77 1.11
N LEU A 39 8.11 -3.97 0.90
CA LEU A 39 7.46 -5.00 0.09
C LEU A 39 6.13 -5.45 0.70
N LYS A 40 6.07 -5.68 2.02
CA LYS A 40 4.83 -6.03 2.71
C LYS A 40 3.75 -4.97 2.57
N ILE A 41 4.12 -3.69 2.70
CA ILE A 41 3.18 -2.56 2.53
C ILE A 41 2.68 -2.52 1.08
N THR A 42 3.57 -2.65 0.11
CA THR A 42 3.21 -2.68 -1.33
C THR A 42 2.20 -3.79 -1.62
N ILE A 43 2.48 -5.01 -1.16
CA ILE A 43 1.58 -6.17 -1.30
C ILE A 43 0.23 -5.90 -0.60
N TYR A 44 0.25 -5.29 0.59
CA TYR A 44 -0.97 -4.96 1.31
C TYR A 44 -1.84 -3.95 0.54
N ILE A 45 -1.24 -2.87 0.01
CA ILE A 45 -1.94 -1.89 -0.82
C ILE A 45 -2.56 -2.58 -2.04
N PHE A 46 -1.83 -3.49 -2.68
CA PHE A 46 -2.34 -4.27 -3.81
C PHE A 46 -3.57 -5.13 -3.42
N ILE A 47 -3.51 -5.82 -2.27
CA ILE A 47 -4.62 -6.62 -1.76
C ILE A 47 -5.86 -5.76 -1.49
N VAL A 48 -5.68 -4.55 -0.96
CA VAL A 48 -6.79 -3.61 -0.74
C VAL A 48 -7.44 -3.21 -2.06
N HIS A 49 -6.64 -2.91 -3.09
CA HIS A 49 -7.17 -2.60 -4.43
C HIS A 49 -7.89 -3.81 -5.04
N LEU A 50 -7.34 -5.02 -4.91
CA LEU A 50 -8.02 -6.24 -5.33
C LEU A 50 -9.37 -6.40 -4.62
N LYS A 51 -9.42 -6.20 -3.30
CA LYS A 51 -10.67 -6.28 -2.56
C LYS A 51 -11.68 -5.27 -3.10
N ILE A 52 -11.31 -4.00 -3.25
CA ILE A 52 -12.19 -2.95 -3.80
C ILE A 52 -12.69 -3.33 -5.19
N ALA A 53 -11.78 -3.78 -6.07
CA ALA A 53 -12.08 -4.18 -7.44
C ALA A 53 -13.15 -5.29 -7.52
N PHE A 54 -13.21 -6.18 -6.53
CA PHE A 54 -14.17 -7.29 -6.49
C PHE A 54 -15.38 -7.07 -5.56
N THR A 55 -15.33 -6.13 -4.61
CA THR A 55 -16.41 -5.90 -3.64
C THR A 55 -17.29 -4.69 -3.93
N ALA A 56 -16.76 -3.61 -4.52
CA ALA A 56 -17.51 -2.36 -4.64
C ALA A 56 -18.51 -2.36 -5.80
N GLN A 57 -18.16 -2.94 -6.96
CA GLN A 57 -19.07 -3.10 -8.10
C GLN A 57 -18.74 -4.39 -8.87
N LYS A 58 -19.75 -5.19 -9.23
CA LYS A 58 -19.60 -6.42 -10.04
C LYS A 58 -19.37 -6.13 -11.54
N SER A 59 -18.68 -5.03 -11.86
CA SER A 59 -18.38 -4.62 -13.23
C SER A 59 -16.92 -4.90 -13.54
N LEU A 60 -16.67 -5.70 -14.57
CA LEU A 60 -15.30 -5.99 -15.05
C LEU A 60 -14.54 -4.70 -15.41
N ARG A 61 -15.24 -3.70 -15.97
CA ARG A 61 -14.65 -2.39 -16.29
C ARG A 61 -14.19 -1.65 -15.04
N PHE A 62 -14.98 -1.74 -13.96
CA PHE A 62 -14.63 -1.15 -12.68
C PHE A 62 -13.43 -1.87 -12.05
N SER A 63 -13.41 -3.20 -12.06
CA SER A 63 -12.28 -3.98 -11.52
C SER A 63 -10.97 -3.65 -12.24
N ILE A 64 -11.00 -3.55 -13.58
CA ILE A 64 -9.84 -3.15 -14.39
C ILE A 64 -9.43 -1.72 -14.08
N PHE A 65 -10.37 -0.80 -13.91
CA PHE A 65 -10.09 0.59 -13.54
C PHE A 65 -9.36 0.67 -12.19
N VAL A 66 -9.86 0.00 -11.15
CA VAL A 66 -9.25 0.00 -9.80
C VAL A 66 -7.84 -0.58 -9.84
N LEU A 67 -7.63 -1.69 -10.55
CA LEU A 67 -6.30 -2.28 -10.69
C LEU A 67 -5.36 -1.36 -11.50
N LYS A 68 -5.86 -0.70 -12.54
CA LYS A 68 -5.10 0.29 -13.31
C LYS A 68 -4.67 1.47 -12.42
N GLN A 69 -5.53 1.93 -11.50
CA GLN A 69 -5.17 2.98 -10.55
C GLN A 69 -4.00 2.56 -9.65
N TYR A 70 -3.97 1.31 -9.19
CA TYR A 70 -2.84 0.79 -8.44
C TYR A 70 -1.51 0.88 -9.23
N PHE A 71 -1.51 0.45 -10.50
CA PHE A 71 -0.29 0.43 -11.32
C PHE A 71 0.14 1.82 -11.83
N ILE A 72 -0.78 2.75 -12.05
CA ILE A 72 -0.44 4.06 -12.62
C ILE A 72 -0.23 5.11 -11.53
N ARG A 73 -1.03 5.06 -10.47
CA ARG A 73 -1.09 6.10 -9.43
C ARG A 73 -0.77 5.56 -8.05
N TYR A 74 0.17 4.62 -7.94
CA TYR A 74 0.61 4.02 -6.68
C TYR A 74 1.01 5.05 -5.60
N ASP A 75 1.42 6.24 -5.99
CA ASP A 75 1.74 7.34 -5.07
C ASP A 75 0.58 7.73 -4.17
N VAL A 76 -0.64 7.76 -4.71
CA VAL A 76 -1.83 8.19 -3.95
C VAL A 76 -2.14 7.24 -2.79
N PRO A 77 -2.34 5.92 -3.00
CA PRO A 77 -2.58 5.01 -1.89
C PRO A 77 -1.36 4.88 -0.96
N LEU A 78 -0.14 5.12 -1.45
CA LEU A 78 1.03 5.18 -0.58
C LEU A 78 1.00 6.40 0.35
N VAL A 79 0.60 7.58 -0.16
CA VAL A 79 0.40 8.79 0.65
C VAL A 79 -0.70 8.57 1.69
N ILE A 80 -1.86 8.04 1.27
CA ILE A 80 -2.98 7.72 2.18
C ILE A 80 -2.50 6.76 3.27
N PHE A 81 -1.74 5.72 2.91
CA PHE A 81 -1.17 4.79 3.88
C PHE A 81 -0.26 5.50 4.90
N MET A 82 0.61 6.38 4.41
CA MET A 82 1.52 7.17 5.25
C MET A 82 0.78 8.10 6.21
N GLU A 83 -0.31 8.73 5.77
CA GLU A 83 -1.13 9.63 6.59
C GLU A 83 -1.84 8.86 7.70
N VAL A 84 -2.52 7.77 7.38
CA VAL A 84 -3.17 6.89 8.37
C VAL A 84 -2.12 6.33 9.34
N PHE A 85 -0.95 5.96 8.83
CA PHE A 85 0.16 5.49 9.66
C PHE A 85 0.64 6.57 10.63
N LYS A 86 0.86 7.80 10.16
CA LYS A 86 1.30 8.94 10.99
C LYS A 86 0.25 9.32 12.03
N ALA A 87 -1.03 9.39 11.65
CA ALA A 87 -2.14 9.71 12.57
C ALA A 87 -2.25 8.71 13.74
N ASN A 88 -1.98 7.42 13.48
CA ASN A 88 -1.95 6.40 14.53
C ASN A 88 -0.63 6.41 15.35
N SER A 89 0.44 6.99 14.82
CA SER A 89 1.76 7.07 15.47
C SER A 89 1.92 8.31 16.36
N THR A 90 1.27 9.43 16.00
CA THR A 90 1.26 10.68 16.80
C THR A 90 0.57 10.51 18.15
N VAL A 91 -0.32 9.51 18.29
CA VAL A 91 -0.90 9.14 19.60
C VAL A 91 0.14 8.49 20.53
N VAL A 92 1.30 8.05 20.01
CA VAL A 92 2.24 7.15 20.70
C VAL A 92 3.63 7.75 20.98
N GLU A 93 4.06 8.87 20.38
CA GLU A 93 5.48 9.28 20.49
C GLU A 93 5.81 10.33 21.57
N LYS A 94 6.47 9.84 22.63
CA LYS A 94 7.77 10.37 23.09
C LYS A 94 8.76 9.21 23.16
N GLN A 95 9.32 8.76 22.02
CA GLN A 95 10.65 8.13 21.92
C GLN A 95 10.90 7.59 20.50
N PRO A 96 12.15 7.65 19.99
CA PRO A 96 12.50 7.10 18.68
C PRO A 96 12.55 5.57 18.78
N LYS A 97 11.41 4.90 18.62
CA LYS A 97 11.37 3.43 18.58
C LYS A 97 11.36 2.94 17.14
N LYS A 98 12.17 1.91 16.87
CA LYS A 98 12.33 1.22 15.58
C LYS A 98 11.00 1.13 14.81
N SER A 99 10.91 1.82 13.67
CA SER A 99 9.72 1.93 12.81
C SER A 99 8.99 0.61 12.53
N ASN A 100 9.74 -0.50 12.45
CA ASN A 100 9.19 -1.85 12.24
C ASN A 100 8.20 -2.29 13.33
N SER A 101 8.36 -1.85 14.58
CA SER A 101 7.44 -2.21 15.67
C SER A 101 6.08 -1.52 15.53
N ILE A 102 6.08 -0.27 15.06
CA ILE A 102 4.88 0.55 14.86
C ILE A 102 4.12 0.08 13.61
N ILE A 103 4.83 -0.29 12.55
CA ILE A 103 4.24 -0.90 11.35
C ILE A 103 3.54 -2.22 11.69
N ASN A 104 4.14 -3.04 12.55
CA ASN A 104 3.48 -4.25 13.03
C ASN A 104 2.21 -3.94 13.84
N ASN A 105 2.17 -2.83 14.58
CA ASN A 105 0.96 -2.40 15.28
C ASN A 105 -0.14 -1.95 14.31
N PHE A 106 0.21 -1.25 13.23
CA PHE A 106 -0.74 -0.93 12.16
C PHE A 106 -1.38 -2.21 11.59
N PHE A 107 -0.57 -3.22 11.25
CA PHE A 107 -1.11 -4.49 10.72
C PHE A 107 -1.94 -5.29 11.73
N LYS A 108 -1.77 -5.05 13.03
CA LYS A 108 -2.61 -5.62 14.09
C LYS A 108 -3.91 -4.84 14.30
N SER A 109 -3.88 -3.52 14.17
CA SER A 109 -5.04 -2.63 14.35
C SER A 109 -6.09 -2.83 13.26
N LYS A 110 -7.26 -3.37 13.64
CA LYS A 110 -8.40 -3.49 12.71
C LYS A 110 -8.87 -2.11 12.24
N ASN A 111 -8.98 -1.15 13.17
CA ASN A 111 -9.47 0.19 12.89
C ASN A 111 -8.64 0.90 11.82
N SER A 112 -7.31 0.90 11.96
CA SER A 112 -6.41 1.57 11.00
C SER A 112 -6.45 0.92 9.60
N LYS A 113 -6.69 -0.40 9.53
CA LYS A 113 -6.85 -1.12 8.26
C LYS A 113 -8.17 -0.79 7.57
N ASP A 114 -9.25 -0.64 8.35
CA ASP A 114 -10.56 -0.26 7.84
C ASP A 114 -10.54 1.20 7.37
N GLU A 115 -9.96 2.12 8.16
CA GLU A 115 -9.75 3.53 7.79
C GLU A 115 -8.96 3.68 6.48
N PHE A 116 -7.84 2.98 6.34
CA PHE A 116 -7.07 2.96 5.10
C PHE A 116 -7.90 2.46 3.92
N LYS A 117 -8.63 1.36 4.10
CA LYS A 117 -9.47 0.78 3.05
C LYS A 117 -10.56 1.76 2.62
N ASP A 118 -11.20 2.44 3.56
CA ASP A 118 -12.28 3.38 3.29
C ASP A 118 -11.79 4.61 2.52
N LEU A 119 -10.64 5.17 2.90
CA LEU A 119 -10.00 6.27 2.18
C LEU A 119 -9.60 5.86 0.76
N VAL A 120 -8.98 4.70 0.56
CA VAL A 120 -8.65 4.20 -0.78
C VAL A 120 -9.93 3.93 -1.60
N THR A 121 -10.98 3.42 -0.97
CA THR A 121 -12.27 3.21 -1.64
C THR A 121 -12.88 4.53 -2.11
N SER A 122 -12.87 5.56 -1.26
CA SER A 122 -13.34 6.91 -1.66
C SER A 122 -12.54 7.45 -2.85
N TYR A 123 -11.21 7.27 -2.86
CA TYR A 123 -10.38 7.71 -3.98
C TYR A 123 -10.66 6.94 -5.29
N CYS A 124 -10.99 5.65 -5.19
CA CYS A 124 -11.28 4.83 -6.38
C CYS A 124 -12.71 5.01 -6.92
N VAL A 125 -13.63 5.57 -6.14
CA VAL A 125 -15.06 5.67 -6.48
C VAL A 125 -15.52 7.13 -6.68
N ALA A 126 -14.80 8.11 -6.13
CA ALA A 126 -15.01 9.54 -6.38
C ALA A 126 -14.55 9.96 -7.79
#